data_AF-A0A953BIS3-F1
#
_entry.id   AF-A0A953BIS3-F1
#
_cell.length_a   1.000
_cell.length_b   1.000
_cell.length_c   1.000
_cell.angle_alpha   90.00
_cell.angle_beta   90.00
_cell.angle_gamma   90.00
#
_symmetry.space_group_name_H-M   'P 1'
#
loop_
_entity.id
_entity.type
_entity.pdbx_description
1 polymer ?
#
loop_
_entity_poly.entity_id
_entity_poly.type
_entity_poly.pdbx_seq_one_letter_code
_entity_poly.pdbx_strand_id
1 'polypeptide(L)' 'MVKRLRDPDDGPSDADIERFSDVTQKCPSCGTVLYDDVEICWNCGHVLGSDQRPKIPNWLWITAAGLLLLAVGGFLIRW' A
#
# COMPACT_ATOMS: atom_id res chain seq x y z
N MET A 1 19.85 -50.74 14.06
CA MET A 1 18.86 -49.68 14.40
C MET A 1 19.62 -48.38 14.63
N VAL A 2 19.70 -47.52 13.61
CA VAL A 2 20.40 -46.22 13.72
C VAL A 2 19.43 -45.21 14.33
N LYS A 3 19.68 -44.82 15.58
CA LYS A 3 18.93 -43.78 16.28
C LYS A 3 19.44 -42.43 15.78
N ARG A 4 18.74 -41.82 14.82
CA ARG A 4 19.01 -40.45 14.35
C ARG A 4 18.72 -39.49 15.51
N LEU A 5 19.76 -39.14 16.26
CA LEU A 5 19.74 -37.99 17.16
C LEU A 5 19.70 -36.76 16.26
N ARG A 6 18.60 -36.01 16.30
CA ARG A 6 18.50 -34.72 15.61
C ARG A 6 19.42 -33.76 16.37
N ASP A 7 20.49 -33.33 15.73
CA ASP A 7 21.37 -32.31 16.30
C ASP A 7 20.53 -31.04 16.56
N PRO A 8 20.60 -30.44 17.76
CA PRO A 8 19.79 -29.27 18.10
C PRO A 8 20.11 -27.99 17.29
N ASP A 9 21.24 -27.98 16.56
CA ASP A 9 21.81 -26.77 15.93
C ASP A 9 21.71 -26.72 14.40
N ASP A 10 20.94 -27.60 13.75
CA ASP A 10 20.72 -27.56 12.27
C ASP A 10 19.66 -26.51 11.83
N GLY A 11 19.32 -25.55 12.68
CA GLY A 11 18.35 -24.49 12.39
C GLY A 11 18.96 -23.30 11.61
N PRO A 12 18.14 -22.52 10.88
CA PRO A 12 18.60 -21.24 10.33
C PRO A 12 19.06 -20.30 11.45
N SER A 13 20.04 -19.45 11.17
CA SER A 13 20.53 -18.48 12.16
C SER A 13 19.49 -17.42 12.49
N ASP A 14 19.54 -16.82 13.68
CA ASP A 14 18.62 -15.75 14.08
C ASP A 14 18.64 -14.56 13.10
N ALA A 15 19.82 -14.25 12.55
CA ALA A 15 19.99 -13.20 11.55
C ALA A 15 19.24 -13.50 10.25
N ASP A 16 19.18 -14.77 9.84
CA ASP A 16 18.38 -15.19 8.68
C ASP A 16 16.89 -15.08 8.99
N ILE A 17 16.46 -15.47 10.21
CA ILE A 17 15.05 -15.38 10.63
C ILE A 17 14.57 -13.93 10.57
N GLU A 18 15.32 -12.99 11.14
CA GLU A 18 14.95 -11.57 11.12
C GLU A 18 14.83 -11.04 9.70
N ARG A 19 15.82 -11.36 8.85
CA ARG A 19 15.85 -10.92 7.45
C ARG A 19 14.66 -11.41 6.62
N PHE A 20 14.14 -12.61 6.89
CA PHE A 20 13.06 -13.23 6.11
C PHE A 20 11.68 -13.17 6.79
N SER A 21 11.57 -12.58 7.98
CA SER A 21 10.31 -12.49 8.73
C SER A 21 9.33 -11.42 8.24
N ASP A 22 9.77 -10.50 7.37
CA ASP A 22 9.02 -9.31 6.90
C ASP A 22 7.96 -9.61 5.81
N VAL A 23 7.52 -10.87 5.68
CA VAL A 23 6.48 -11.27 4.71
C VAL A 23 5.05 -11.11 5.27
N THR A 24 4.92 -10.51 6.45
CA THR A 24 3.62 -10.33 7.11
C THR A 24 3.46 -8.90 7.61
N GLN A 25 2.25 -8.38 7.48
CA GLN A 25 1.83 -7.06 7.95
C GLN A 25 0.63 -7.18 8.88
N LYS A 26 0.43 -6.17 9.75
CA LYS A 26 -0.76 -6.05 10.58
C LYS A 26 -1.82 -5.22 9.88
N CYS A 27 -3.07 -5.69 9.88
CA CYS A 27 -4.19 -4.92 9.41
C CYS A 27 -4.36 -3.62 10.22
N PRO A 28 -4.42 -2.43 9.60
CA PRO A 28 -4.60 -1.16 10.31
C PRO A 28 -6.00 -1.01 10.93
N SER A 29 -6.97 -1.81 10.51
CA SER A 29 -8.34 -1.75 11.01
C SER A 29 -8.61 -2.67 12.20
N CYS A 30 -8.12 -3.92 12.16
CA CYS A 30 -8.42 -4.93 13.19
C CYS A 30 -7.20 -5.54 13.89
N GLY A 31 -5.98 -5.24 13.41
CA GLY A 31 -4.73 -5.75 14.01
C GLY A 31 -4.38 -7.21 13.68
N THR A 32 -5.19 -7.91 12.88
CA THR A 32 -4.87 -9.28 12.42
C THR A 32 -3.56 -9.28 11.62
N VAL A 33 -2.71 -10.29 11.85
CA VAL A 33 -1.49 -10.53 11.06
C VAL A 33 -1.87 -11.22 9.76
N LEU A 34 -1.42 -10.66 8.65
CA LEU A 34 -1.77 -11.06 7.29
C LEU A 34 -0.49 -11.06 6.45
N TYR A 35 -0.48 -11.77 5.34
CA TYR A 35 0.61 -11.62 4.36
C TYR A 35 0.57 -10.22 3.72
N ASP A 36 1.73 -9.72 3.28
CA ASP A 36 1.85 -8.41 2.64
C ASP A 36 1.26 -8.35 1.21
N ASP A 37 1.03 -9.52 0.61
CA ASP A 37 0.43 -9.70 -0.72
C ASP A 37 -1.11 -9.70 -0.73
N VAL A 38 -1.78 -9.68 0.44
CA VAL A 38 -3.25 -9.69 0.50
C VAL A 38 -3.85 -8.31 0.28
N GLU A 39 -4.76 -8.20 -0.69
CA GLU A 39 -5.48 -6.94 -0.96
C GLU A 39 -6.61 -6.66 0.03
N ILE A 40 -7.16 -7.70 0.68
CA ILE A 40 -8.31 -7.59 1.59
C ILE A 40 -8.06 -8.43 2.83
N CYS A 41 -8.31 -7.84 4.00
CA CYS A 41 -8.23 -8.56 5.27
C CYS A 41 -9.35 -9.61 5.35
N TRP A 42 -8.97 -10.89 5.47
CA TRP A 42 -9.91 -12.00 5.61
C TRP A 42 -10.75 -11.97 6.91
N ASN A 43 -10.27 -11.26 7.94
CA ASN A 43 -10.95 -11.19 9.24
C ASN A 43 -11.98 -10.05 9.33
N CYS A 44 -11.65 -8.85 8.84
CA CYS A 44 -12.54 -7.67 8.96
C CYS A 44 -13.05 -7.11 7.64
N GLY A 45 -12.52 -7.56 6.49
CA GLY A 45 -12.90 -7.05 5.17
C GLY A 45 -12.28 -5.70 4.78
N HIS A 46 -11.34 -5.16 5.57
CA HIS A 46 -10.64 -3.92 5.23
C HIS A 46 -9.69 -4.12 4.04
N VAL A 47 -9.72 -3.21 3.06
CA VAL A 47 -8.87 -3.24 1.87
C VAL A 47 -7.48 -2.70 2.21
N LEU A 48 -6.47 -3.52 2.00
CA LEU A 48 -5.05 -3.30 2.29
C LEU A 48 -4.33 -2.93 1.00
N GLY A 49 -4.77 -1.85 0.35
CA GLY A 49 -4.27 -1.56 -0.98
C GLY A 49 -4.86 -0.31 -1.61
N SER A 50 -3.99 0.66 -1.83
CA SER A 50 -4.14 1.76 -2.80
C SER A 50 -5.31 2.74 -2.62
N ASP A 51 -5.16 3.66 -1.66
CA ASP A 51 -5.44 5.08 -1.98
C ASP A 51 -4.29 5.63 -2.86
N GLN A 52 -4.04 5.00 -4.00
CA GLN A 52 -3.28 5.63 -5.10
C GLN A 52 -4.23 6.52 -5.90
N ARG A 53 -5.09 7.29 -5.23
CA ARG A 53 -5.76 8.40 -5.89
C ARG A 53 -4.63 9.34 -6.30
N PRO A 54 -4.39 9.56 -7.60
CA PRO A 54 -3.39 10.53 -8.02
C PRO A 54 -3.80 11.86 -7.38
N LYS A 55 -3.05 12.32 -6.38
CA LYS A 55 -3.29 13.61 -5.74
C LYS A 55 -2.96 14.64 -6.79
N ILE A 56 -3.99 15.11 -7.50
CA ILE A 56 -3.85 16.14 -8.52
C ILE A 56 -3.26 17.36 -7.82
N PRO A 57 -2.02 17.77 -8.12
CA PRO A 57 -1.37 18.84 -7.38
C PRO A 57 -2.13 20.15 -7.61
N ASN A 58 -2.22 20.99 -6.57
CA ASN A 58 -3.05 22.19 -6.57
C ASN A 58 -2.80 23.14 -7.76
N TRP A 59 -1.57 23.18 -8.32
CA TRP A 59 -1.24 24.01 -9.47
C TRP A 59 -2.02 23.61 -10.75
N LEU A 60 -2.35 22.32 -10.93
CA LEU A 60 -3.18 21.86 -12.05
C LEU A 60 -4.62 22.36 -11.93
N TRP A 61 -5.16 22.44 -10.72
CA TRP A 61 -6.48 23.03 -10.49
C TRP A 61 -6.50 24.53 -10.80
N ILE A 62 -5.46 25.25 -10.39
CA ILE A 62 -5.35 26.70 -10.64
C ILE A 62 -5.23 27.00 -12.14
N THR A 63 -4.42 26.23 -12.87
CA THR A 63 -4.25 26.41 -14.32
C THR A 63 -5.51 26.06 -15.10
N ALA A 64 -6.18 24.96 -14.74
CA ALA A 64 -7.46 24.57 -15.34
C ALA A 64 -8.56 25.64 -15.10
N ALA A 65 -8.67 26.14 -13.86
CA ALA A 65 -9.63 27.19 -13.53
C ALA A 65 -9.33 28.50 -14.29
N GLY A 66 -8.06 28.90 -14.39
CA GLY A 66 -7.65 30.07 -15.15
C GLY A 66 -7.99 29.98 -16.64
N LEU A 67 -7.67 28.85 -17.28
CA LEU A 67 -8.01 28.60 -18.68
C LEU A 67 -9.53 28.63 -18.92
N LEU A 68 -10.31 28.05 -18.00
CA LEU A 68 -11.76 28.04 -18.10
C LEU A 68 -12.34 29.45 -17.96
N LEU A 69 -11.86 30.26 -17.02
CA LEU A 69 -12.27 31.66 -16.88
C LEU A 69 -11.90 32.51 -18.10
N LEU A 70 -10.73 32.30 -18.70
CA LEU A 70 -10.32 32.98 -19.92
C LEU A 70 -11.17 32.57 -21.13
N ALA A 71 -11.51 31.29 -21.26
CA ALA A 71 -12.37 30.78 -22.31
C ALA A 71 -13.80 31.32 -22.18
N VAL A 72 -14.38 31.26 -20.98
CA VAL A 72 -15.73 31.79 -20.70
C VAL A 72 -15.76 33.31 -20.84
N GLY A 73 -14.80 34.03 -20.25
CA GLY A 73 -14.69 35.48 -20.37
C GLY A 73 -14.49 35.93 -21.81
N GLY A 74 -13.60 35.26 -22.56
CA GLY A 74 -13.39 35.54 -23.98
C GLY A 74 -14.61 35.25 -24.84
N PHE A 75 -15.39 34.21 -24.51
CA PHE A 75 -16.66 33.90 -25.16
C PHE A 75 -17.72 34.96 -24.87
N LEU A 76 -17.82 35.44 -23.63
CA LEU A 76 -18.74 36.51 -23.22
C LEU A 76 -18.39 37.89 -23.79
N ILE A 77 -17.10 38.18 -24.03
CA ILE A 77 -16.64 39.44 -24.61
C ILE A 77 -16.80 39.45 -26.14
N ARG A 78 -16.83 38.27 -26.77
CA ARG A 78 -16.93 38.12 -28.24
C ARG A 78 -18.38 38.08 -28.75
N TRP A 79 -19.35 37.76 -27.89
CA TRP A 79 -20.77 37.65 -28.21
C TRP A 79 -21.48 39.00 -28.02
#